data_AF-A0AAD5RLV5-F1
#
_entry.id   AF-A0AAD5RLV5-F1
#
_cell.length_a   1.000
_cell.length_b   1.000
_cell.length_c   1.000
_cell.angle_alpha   90.00
_cell.angle_beta   90.00
_cell.angle_gamma   90.00
#
_symmetry.space_group_name_H-M   'P 1'
#
loop_
_entity.id
_entity.type
_entity.pdbx_description
1 polymer ?
#
loop_
_entity_poly.entity_id
_entity_poly.type
_entity_poly.pdbx_seq_one_letter_code
_entity_poly.pdbx_strand_id
1 'polypeptide(L)'
;MDVEMSNTNGNQNSKAGKSILRLSKDENLILALWDQLQQLQMGIAALKAERDTTTPPTHPDPDDEELSKARDESMTARATYEVHRSVVDAVLVANPILKAVHAGDNASPIERDLLPHLQKRDQISSSISTQTETLNLTLDQVSKTEREVLLTTRNNLALTETLLGLVDDIDRTTKEKVEGRRNVEEVQRLEVELAETKKRWTVMKATASAIVAGSGVDWVRDPELRDVVLDPEAE
;
A
#
# COMPACT_ATOMS: atom_id res chain seq x y z
N MET A 1 -23.32 0.70 25.93
CA MET A 1 -22.70 0.01 27.06
C MET A 1 -22.93 -1.48 26.86
N ASP A 2 -21.99 -2.33 26.51
CA ASP A 2 -20.58 -2.25 26.09
C ASP A 2 -20.37 -3.58 25.34
N VAL A 3 -20.01 -3.55 24.05
CA VAL A 3 -18.64 -3.81 23.57
C VAL A 3 -17.93 -4.92 24.34
N GLU A 4 -18.12 -6.16 23.90
CA GLU A 4 -17.06 -7.18 23.97
C GLU A 4 -16.85 -7.78 22.58
N MET A 5 -16.06 -7.06 21.79
CA MET A 5 -15.34 -7.64 20.66
C MET A 5 -14.26 -8.58 21.19
N SER A 6 -14.56 -9.87 21.26
CA SER A 6 -13.52 -10.89 21.44
C SER A 6 -12.81 -11.10 20.11
N ASN A 7 -11.71 -10.37 20.01
CA ASN A 7 -10.74 -10.35 18.92
C ASN A 7 -9.97 -11.68 18.90
N THR A 8 -10.43 -12.66 18.11
CA THR A 8 -9.69 -13.92 17.86
C THR A 8 -9.09 -13.94 16.46
N ASN A 9 -8.44 -12.85 16.06
CA ASN A 9 -7.72 -12.77 14.79
C ASN A 9 -6.25 -12.45 15.05
N GLY A 10 -5.45 -13.49 15.29
CA GLY A 10 -4.02 -13.28 15.50
C GLY A 10 -3.26 -14.49 15.99
N ASN A 11 -3.30 -15.65 15.30
CA ASN A 11 -2.16 -16.57 15.34
C ASN A 11 -2.14 -17.71 14.30
N GLN A 12 -2.50 -17.46 13.04
CA GLN A 12 -2.41 -18.50 11.99
C GLN A 12 -1.40 -18.19 10.88
N ASN A 13 -0.72 -17.03 10.92
CA ASN A 13 0.14 -16.59 9.81
C ASN A 13 1.67 -16.85 9.99
N SER A 14 2.09 -17.71 10.93
CA SER A 14 3.52 -18.00 11.15
C SER A 14 4.00 -19.36 10.60
N LYS A 15 3.16 -20.11 9.86
CA LYS A 15 3.52 -21.43 9.32
C LYS A 15 3.58 -21.49 7.79
N ALA A 16 3.63 -20.34 7.12
CA ALA A 16 3.80 -20.24 5.67
C ALA A 16 5.19 -19.72 5.24
N GLY A 17 6.21 -19.93 6.08
CA GLY A 17 7.60 -19.58 5.78
C GLY A 17 8.45 -20.84 5.64
N LYS A 18 8.90 -21.13 4.41
CA LYS A 18 9.75 -22.27 4.01
C LYS A 18 9.10 -23.65 4.06
N SER A 19 8.23 -23.93 3.09
CA SER A 19 8.29 -25.24 2.41
C SER A 19 9.50 -25.24 1.46
N ILE A 20 10.71 -25.10 2.02
CA ILE A 20 11.85 -25.72 1.36
C ILE A 20 11.49 -27.20 1.38
N LEU A 21 11.44 -27.83 0.21
CA LEU A 21 11.55 -29.29 0.12
C LEU A 21 12.56 -29.70 1.19
N ARG A 22 12.14 -30.44 2.21
CA ARG A 22 13.06 -30.84 3.28
C ARG A 22 13.99 -31.88 2.70
N LEU A 23 14.98 -31.38 1.95
CA LEU A 23 16.01 -32.18 1.34
C LEU A 23 16.71 -32.93 2.47
N SER A 24 16.90 -34.23 2.26
CA SER A 24 17.67 -35.06 3.18
C SER A 24 19.06 -34.44 3.40
N LYS A 25 19.70 -34.76 4.52
CA LYS A 25 21.08 -34.31 4.78
C LYS A 25 22.01 -34.71 3.63
N ASP A 26 21.77 -35.87 3.04
CA ASP A 26 22.53 -36.41 1.91
C ASP A 26 22.26 -35.64 0.62
N GLU A 27 21.02 -35.22 0.37
CA GLU A 27 20.66 -34.42 -0.81
C GLU A 27 21.29 -33.03 -0.76
N ASN A 28 21.30 -32.40 0.41
CA ASN A 28 22.01 -31.13 0.61
C ASN A 28 23.52 -31.29 0.43
N LEU A 29 24.09 -32.41 0.88
CA LEU A 29 25.51 -32.73 0.67
C LEU A 29 25.82 -32.88 -0.82
N ILE A 30 24.97 -33.58 -1.58
CA ILE A 30 25.14 -33.76 -3.03
C ILE A 30 25.10 -32.41 -3.76
N LEU A 31 24.18 -31.51 -3.39
CA LEU A 31 24.11 -30.18 -3.99
C LEU A 31 25.35 -29.34 -3.67
N ALA A 32 25.82 -29.37 -2.41
CA ALA A 32 27.05 -28.67 -2.02
C ALA A 32 28.29 -29.21 -2.77
N LEU A 33 28.36 -30.53 -2.98
CA LEU A 33 29.43 -31.16 -3.76
C LEU A 33 29.34 -30.77 -5.24
N TRP A 34 28.13 -30.64 -5.80
CA TRP A 34 27.93 -30.19 -7.17
C TRP A 34 28.38 -28.73 -7.34
N ASP A 35 28.02 -27.84 -6.42
CA ASP A 35 28.48 -26.44 -6.42
C ASP A 35 30.01 -26.35 -6.34
N GLN A 36 30.61 -27.18 -5.47
CA GLN A 36 32.07 -27.27 -5.35
C GLN A 36 32.71 -27.80 -6.64
N LEU A 37 32.09 -28.77 -7.31
CA LEU A 37 32.56 -29.31 -8.59
C LEU A 37 32.50 -28.25 -9.69
N GLN A 38 31.42 -27.46 -9.76
CA GLN A 38 31.29 -26.35 -10.70
C GLN A 38 32.36 -25.28 -10.47
N GLN A 39 32.62 -24.91 -9.21
CA GLN A 39 33.69 -23.97 -8.86
C GLN A 39 35.08 -24.47 -9.26
N LEU A 40 35.35 -25.76 -9.03
CA LEU A 40 36.62 -26.38 -9.44
C LEU A 40 36.76 -26.44 -10.96
N GLN A 41 35.69 -26.77 -11.69
CA GLN A 41 35.70 -26.75 -13.15
C GLN A 41 35.99 -25.35 -13.71
N MET A 42 35.39 -24.32 -13.12
CA MET A 42 35.69 -22.93 -13.47
C MET A 42 37.14 -22.55 -13.16
N GLY A 43 37.66 -22.94 -11.99
CA GLY A 43 39.06 -22.72 -11.61
C GLY A 43 40.05 -23.42 -12.56
N ILE A 44 39.75 -24.65 -12.98
CA ILE A 44 40.55 -25.38 -13.96
C ILE A 44 40.51 -24.68 -15.33
N ALA A 45 39.34 -24.20 -15.76
CA ALA A 45 39.21 -23.46 -17.01
C ALA A 45 40.02 -22.15 -17.00
N ALA A 46 39.99 -21.41 -15.88
CA ALA A 46 40.79 -20.21 -15.70
C ALA A 46 42.31 -20.50 -15.72
N LEU A 47 42.76 -21.54 -15.00
CA LEU A 47 44.18 -21.94 -15.00
C LEU A 47 44.66 -22.44 -16.36
N LYS A 48 43.79 -23.12 -17.13
CA LYS A 48 44.10 -23.51 -18.51
C LYS A 48 44.26 -22.29 -19.40
N ALA A 49 43.35 -21.33 -19.33
CA ALA A 49 43.45 -20.07 -20.06
C ALA A 49 44.73 -19.29 -19.68
N GLU A 50 45.08 -19.22 -18.40
CA GLU A 50 46.31 -18.59 -17.93
C GLU A 50 47.56 -19.29 -18.48
N ARG A 51 47.58 -20.62 -18.47
CA ARG A 51 48.67 -21.42 -19.05
C ARG A 51 48.80 -21.22 -20.56
N ASP A 52 47.69 -21.12 -21.25
CA ASP A 52 47.65 -20.84 -22.69
C ASP A 52 48.19 -19.43 -22.99
N THR A 53 47.94 -18.45 -22.12
CA THR A 53 48.54 -17.10 -22.21
C THR A 53 50.01 -17.01 -21.77
N THR A 54 50.48 -17.94 -20.94
CA THR A 54 51.87 -17.95 -20.40
C THR A 54 52.84 -18.71 -21.32
N THR A 55 52.34 -19.39 -22.35
CA THR A 55 53.20 -19.96 -23.40
C THR A 55 53.86 -18.79 -24.14
N PRO A 56 55.20 -18.71 -24.22
CA PRO A 56 55.88 -17.54 -24.77
C PRO A 56 55.41 -17.29 -26.21
N PRO A 57 55.06 -16.03 -26.57
CA PRO A 57 54.59 -15.72 -27.89
C PRO A 57 55.71 -16.03 -28.87
N THR A 58 55.45 -16.96 -29.80
CA THR A 58 56.36 -17.23 -30.92
C THR A 58 56.35 -16.07 -31.94
N HIS A 59 55.47 -15.09 -31.77
CA HIS A 59 55.34 -13.90 -32.61
C HIS A 59 55.53 -12.59 -31.79
N PRO A 60 56.30 -11.61 -32.29
CA PRO A 60 56.32 -10.26 -31.74
C PRO A 60 54.98 -9.59 -32.03
N ASP A 61 54.36 -8.99 -31.00
CA ASP A 61 53.08 -8.27 -30.97
C ASP A 61 51.94 -8.85 -31.83
N PRO A 62 50.86 -9.40 -31.24
CA PRO A 62 49.75 -9.95 -32.03
C PRO A 62 49.17 -8.86 -32.94
N ASP A 63 49.04 -9.16 -34.23
CA ASP A 63 48.34 -8.28 -35.17
C ASP A 63 46.93 -7.98 -34.61
N ASP A 64 46.47 -6.73 -34.71
CA ASP A 64 45.14 -6.31 -34.20
C ASP A 64 44.00 -7.19 -34.75
N GLU A 65 44.21 -7.77 -35.94
CA GLU A 65 43.29 -8.72 -36.58
C GLU A 65 43.26 -10.08 -35.87
N GLU A 66 44.40 -10.63 -35.44
CA GLU A 66 44.46 -11.88 -34.66
C GLU A 66 43.88 -11.69 -33.26
N LEU A 67 44.10 -10.51 -32.66
CA LEU A 67 43.52 -10.16 -31.37
C LEU A 67 41.99 -9.98 -31.43
N SER A 68 41.47 -9.39 -32.51
CA SER A 68 40.01 -9.28 -32.72
C SER A 68 39.37 -10.65 -32.95
N LYS A 69 40.01 -11.51 -33.76
CA LYS A 69 39.56 -12.89 -33.98
C LYS A 69 39.58 -13.72 -32.69
N ALA A 70 40.63 -13.63 -31.88
CA ALA A 70 40.69 -14.34 -30.58
C ALA A 70 39.62 -13.84 -29.60
N ARG A 71 39.29 -12.54 -29.62
CA ARG A 71 38.19 -11.97 -28.83
C ARG A 71 36.83 -12.51 -29.30
N ASP A 72 36.60 -12.54 -30.60
CA ASP A 72 35.35 -13.07 -31.17
C ASP A 72 35.22 -14.57 -30.92
N GLU A 73 36.31 -15.34 -31.02
CA GLU A 73 36.36 -16.76 -30.65
C GLU A 73 36.08 -16.99 -29.16
N SER A 74 36.63 -16.14 -28.27
CA SER A 74 36.34 -16.21 -26.83
C SER A 74 34.88 -15.85 -26.51
N MET A 75 34.34 -14.81 -27.15
CA MET A 75 32.95 -14.39 -26.99
C MET A 75 31.97 -15.45 -27.51
N THR A 76 32.27 -16.07 -28.65
CA THR A 76 31.46 -17.18 -29.19
C THR A 76 31.57 -18.43 -28.32
N ALA A 77 32.75 -18.76 -27.80
CA ALA A 77 32.93 -19.86 -26.85
C ALA A 77 32.14 -19.63 -25.55
N ARG A 78 32.11 -18.40 -25.03
CA ARG A 78 31.31 -18.06 -23.85
C ARG A 78 29.81 -18.15 -24.13
N ALA A 79 29.35 -17.57 -25.24
CA ALA A 79 27.95 -17.62 -25.62
C ALA A 79 27.47 -19.08 -25.83
N THR A 80 28.29 -19.92 -26.47
CA THR A 80 27.96 -21.34 -26.67
C THR A 80 27.93 -22.12 -25.35
N TYR A 81 28.83 -21.82 -24.41
CA TYR A 81 28.79 -22.41 -23.06
C TYR A 81 27.53 -22.00 -22.29
N GLU A 82 27.17 -20.72 -22.31
CA GLU A 82 25.97 -20.21 -21.63
C GLU A 82 24.69 -20.83 -22.22
N VAL A 83 24.61 -20.95 -23.55
CA VAL A 83 23.50 -21.64 -24.22
C VAL A 83 23.47 -23.13 -23.85
N HIS A 84 24.61 -23.83 -23.90
CA HIS A 84 24.67 -25.24 -23.55
C HIS A 84 24.25 -25.49 -22.10
N ARG A 85 24.71 -24.65 -21.16
CA ARG A 85 24.28 -24.69 -19.77
C ARG A 85 22.77 -24.48 -19.65
N SER A 86 22.23 -23.45 -20.30
CA SER A 86 20.79 -23.16 -20.29
C SER A 86 19.96 -24.32 -20.84
N VAL A 87 20.41 -24.95 -21.93
CA VAL A 87 19.75 -26.12 -22.51
C VAL A 87 19.81 -27.32 -21.57
N VAL A 88 20.96 -27.59 -20.96
CA VAL A 88 21.11 -28.68 -19.98
C VAL A 88 20.21 -28.44 -18.77
N ASP A 89 20.19 -27.23 -18.22
CA ASP A 89 19.34 -26.85 -17.10
C ASP A 89 17.85 -27.00 -17.47
N ALA A 90 17.45 -26.55 -18.66
CA ALA A 90 16.09 -26.70 -19.16
C ALA A 90 15.69 -28.17 -19.33
N VAL A 91 16.58 -29.03 -19.85
CA VAL A 91 16.31 -30.47 -20.00
C VAL A 91 16.22 -31.16 -18.64
N LEU A 92 17.12 -30.83 -17.70
CA LEU A 92 17.12 -31.40 -16.35
C LEU A 92 15.87 -31.05 -15.55
N VAL A 93 15.27 -29.87 -15.78
CA VAL A 93 14.03 -29.45 -15.11
C VAL A 93 12.79 -29.94 -15.87
N ALA A 94 12.74 -29.78 -17.19
CA ALA A 94 11.53 -30.03 -17.97
C ALA A 94 11.25 -31.52 -18.20
N ASN A 95 12.29 -32.34 -18.43
CA ASN A 95 12.09 -33.76 -18.76
C ASN A 95 11.46 -34.55 -17.59
N PRO A 96 11.89 -34.40 -16.33
CA PRO A 96 11.22 -35.05 -15.20
C PRO A 96 9.76 -34.60 -15.03
N ILE A 97 9.46 -33.32 -15.27
CA ILE A 97 8.08 -32.78 -15.21
C ILE A 97 7.21 -33.40 -16.30
N LEU A 98 7.70 -33.41 -17.55
CA LEU A 98 6.98 -34.00 -18.68
C LEU A 98 6.73 -35.50 -18.46
N LYS A 99 7.72 -36.23 -17.96
CA LYS A 99 7.56 -37.64 -17.64
C LYS A 99 6.63 -37.89 -16.45
N ALA A 100 6.69 -37.06 -15.42
CA ALA A 100 5.77 -37.13 -14.28
C ALA A 100 4.30 -37.00 -14.71
N VAL A 101 4.03 -36.16 -15.72
CA VAL A 101 2.66 -35.92 -16.22
C VAL A 101 2.25 -36.92 -17.30
N HIS A 102 3.16 -37.30 -18.20
CA HIS A 102 2.80 -38.00 -19.46
C HIS A 102 3.39 -39.40 -19.62
N ALA A 103 4.44 -39.78 -18.89
CA ALA A 103 5.13 -41.05 -19.17
C ALA A 103 4.48 -42.28 -18.54
N GLY A 104 3.46 -42.12 -17.69
CA GLY A 104 2.70 -43.25 -17.12
C GLY A 104 3.63 -44.31 -16.50
N ASP A 105 3.60 -45.52 -17.03
CA ASP A 105 4.45 -46.66 -16.58
C ASP A 105 5.91 -46.57 -17.02
N ASN A 106 6.26 -45.69 -17.97
CA ASN A 106 7.64 -45.45 -18.43
C ASN A 106 8.36 -44.38 -17.60
N ALA A 107 7.67 -43.76 -16.63
CA ALA A 107 8.28 -42.81 -15.69
C ALA A 107 9.10 -43.56 -14.64
N SER A 108 10.28 -43.03 -14.28
CA SER A 108 11.01 -43.53 -13.13
C SER A 108 10.18 -43.34 -11.84
N PRO A 109 10.37 -44.16 -10.80
CA PRO A 109 9.62 -44.04 -9.55
C PRO A 109 9.69 -42.64 -8.91
N ILE A 110 10.81 -41.95 -9.07
CA ILE A 110 11.05 -40.58 -8.57
C ILE A 110 10.23 -39.56 -9.39
N GLU A 111 10.18 -39.71 -10.71
CA GLU A 111 9.35 -38.86 -11.58
C GLU A 111 7.85 -39.05 -11.28
N ARG A 112 7.42 -40.28 -10.96
CA ARG A 112 6.02 -40.54 -10.58
C ARG A 112 5.62 -39.88 -9.25
N ASP A 113 6.54 -39.78 -8.30
CA ASP A 113 6.32 -39.13 -7.00
C ASP A 113 6.26 -37.59 -7.11
N LEU A 114 6.74 -37.02 -8.22
CA LEU A 114 6.67 -35.59 -8.49
C LEU A 114 5.23 -35.12 -8.82
N LEU A 115 4.39 -35.99 -9.37
CA LEU A 115 3.03 -35.66 -9.82
C LEU A 115 2.14 -34.98 -8.75
N PRO A 116 1.98 -35.51 -7.52
CA PRO A 116 1.15 -34.84 -6.50
C PRO A 116 1.70 -33.46 -6.10
N HIS A 117 3.01 -33.25 -6.18
CA HIS A 117 3.64 -31.96 -5.91
C HIS A 117 3.39 -30.96 -7.03
N LEU A 118 3.44 -31.40 -8.29
CA LEU A 118 3.07 -30.60 -9.46
C LEU A 118 1.59 -30.21 -9.42
N GLN A 119 0.69 -31.14 -9.10
CA GLN A 119 -0.74 -30.84 -8.97
C GLN A 119 -1.01 -29.80 -7.88
N LYS A 120 -0.35 -29.91 -6.71
CA LYS A 120 -0.44 -28.90 -5.65
C LYS A 120 0.10 -27.55 -6.11
N ARG A 121 1.24 -27.53 -6.79
CA ARG A 121 1.81 -26.30 -7.37
C ARG A 121 0.82 -25.66 -8.34
N ASP A 122 0.24 -26.42 -9.26
CA ASP A 122 -0.66 -25.90 -10.28
C ASP A 122 -1.97 -25.39 -9.67
N GLN A 123 -2.50 -26.06 -8.64
CA GLN A 123 -3.64 -25.57 -7.86
C GLN A 123 -3.32 -24.23 -7.17
N ILE A 124 -2.14 -24.12 -6.54
CA ILE A 124 -1.70 -22.89 -5.91
C ILE A 124 -1.52 -21.79 -6.95
N SER A 125 -0.86 -22.07 -8.09
CA SER A 125 -0.68 -21.11 -9.18
C SER A 125 -2.00 -20.63 -9.75
N SER A 126 -2.98 -21.52 -9.94
CA SER A 126 -4.33 -21.14 -10.34
C SER A 126 -5.00 -20.24 -9.29
N SER A 127 -4.91 -20.60 -8.01
CA SER A 127 -5.47 -19.78 -6.92
C SER A 127 -4.82 -18.39 -6.85
N ILE A 128 -3.50 -18.30 -7.01
CA ILE A 128 -2.77 -17.03 -7.05
C ILE A 128 -3.22 -16.21 -8.26
N SER A 129 -3.36 -16.82 -9.44
CA SER A 129 -3.85 -16.12 -10.63
C SER A 129 -5.24 -15.53 -10.40
N THR A 130 -6.17 -16.29 -9.81
CA THR A 130 -7.50 -15.78 -9.49
C THR A 130 -7.46 -14.66 -8.46
N GLN A 131 -6.61 -14.78 -7.43
CA GLN A 131 -6.43 -13.74 -6.43
C GLN A 131 -5.85 -12.46 -7.04
N THR A 132 -4.84 -12.57 -7.91
CA THR A 132 -4.26 -11.43 -8.62
C THR A 132 -5.29 -10.76 -9.54
N GLU A 133 -6.13 -11.54 -10.22
CA GLU A 133 -7.22 -11.00 -11.02
C GLU A 133 -8.22 -10.23 -10.16
N THR A 134 -8.67 -10.80 -9.03
CA THR A 134 -9.56 -10.10 -8.09
C THR A 134 -8.92 -8.84 -7.52
N LEU A 135 -7.62 -8.88 -7.19
CA LEU A 135 -6.87 -7.72 -6.71
C LEU A 135 -6.89 -6.62 -7.76
N ASN A 136 -6.55 -6.94 -9.01
CA ASN A 136 -6.53 -5.96 -10.10
C ASN A 136 -7.92 -5.34 -10.32
N LEU A 137 -8.99 -6.13 -10.24
CA LEU A 137 -10.37 -5.62 -10.32
C LEU A 137 -10.69 -4.67 -9.16
N THR A 138 -10.31 -5.02 -7.93
CA THR A 138 -10.53 -4.12 -6.78
C THR A 138 -9.72 -2.84 -6.88
N LEU A 139 -8.50 -2.91 -7.40
CA LEU A 139 -7.64 -1.73 -7.60
C LEU A 139 -8.21 -0.81 -8.69
N ASP A 140 -8.76 -1.37 -9.77
CA ASP A 140 -9.46 -0.59 -10.79
C ASP A 140 -10.72 0.08 -10.23
N GLN A 141 -11.51 -0.63 -9.43
CA GLN A 141 -12.66 -0.07 -8.74
C GLN A 141 -12.28 1.08 -7.80
N VAL A 142 -11.24 0.90 -6.97
CA VAL A 142 -10.72 1.96 -6.09
C VAL A 142 -10.29 3.17 -6.93
N SER A 143 -9.52 2.95 -7.99
CA SER A 143 -9.08 4.02 -8.88
C SER A 143 -10.25 4.74 -9.55
N LYS A 144 -11.33 4.03 -9.92
CA LYS A 144 -12.55 4.63 -10.44
C LYS A 144 -13.25 5.50 -9.39
N THR A 145 -13.43 4.98 -8.17
CA THR A 145 -14.07 5.74 -7.08
C THR A 145 -13.24 6.96 -6.69
N GLU A 146 -11.92 6.86 -6.69
CA GLU A 146 -11.03 7.99 -6.41
C GLU A 146 -11.19 9.11 -7.46
N ARG A 147 -11.28 8.74 -8.74
CA ARG A 147 -11.58 9.69 -9.81
C ARG A 147 -12.94 10.36 -9.61
N GLU A 148 -13.98 9.59 -9.26
CA GLU A 148 -15.31 10.13 -9.00
C GLU A 148 -15.31 11.10 -7.80
N VAL A 149 -14.59 10.77 -6.73
CA VAL A 149 -14.41 11.66 -5.57
C VAL A 149 -13.71 12.96 -5.98
N LEU A 150 -12.63 12.88 -6.77
CA LEU A 150 -11.93 14.08 -7.26
C LEU A 150 -12.81 14.97 -8.15
N LEU A 151 -13.68 14.38 -8.97
CA LEU A 151 -14.63 15.15 -9.77
C LEU A 151 -15.72 15.80 -8.90
N THR A 152 -16.31 15.05 -7.97
CA THR A 152 -17.36 15.57 -7.09
C THR A 152 -16.82 16.65 -6.14
N THR A 153 -15.62 16.49 -5.60
CA THR A 153 -14.97 17.51 -4.76
C THR A 153 -14.73 18.82 -5.52
N ARG A 154 -14.29 18.75 -6.79
CA ARG A 154 -14.18 19.93 -7.67
C ARG A 154 -15.53 20.59 -7.93
N ASN A 155 -16.57 19.79 -8.20
CA ASN A 155 -17.91 20.32 -8.42
C ASN A 155 -18.45 20.99 -7.15
N ASN A 156 -18.28 20.35 -5.98
CA ASN A 156 -18.68 20.93 -4.70
C ASN A 156 -17.94 22.24 -4.43
N LEU A 157 -16.64 22.32 -4.73
CA LEU A 157 -15.87 23.55 -4.60
C LEU A 157 -16.43 24.67 -5.50
N ALA A 158 -16.69 24.36 -6.77
CA ALA A 158 -17.29 25.32 -7.70
C ALA A 158 -18.69 25.78 -7.23
N LEU A 159 -19.53 24.86 -6.75
CA LEU A 159 -20.84 25.22 -6.20
C LEU A 159 -20.71 26.10 -4.95
N THR A 160 -19.77 25.80 -4.05
CA THR A 160 -19.55 26.63 -2.86
C THR A 160 -19.05 28.03 -3.21
N GLU A 161 -18.23 28.18 -4.25
CA GLU A 161 -17.82 29.48 -4.77
C GLU A 161 -19.03 30.27 -5.29
N THR A 162 -19.91 29.62 -6.06
CA THR A 162 -21.15 30.28 -6.53
C THR A 162 -22.10 30.66 -5.40
N LEU A 163 -22.20 29.83 -4.36
CA LEU A 163 -23.03 30.13 -3.18
C LEU A 163 -22.47 31.31 -2.40
N LEU A 164 -21.15 31.37 -2.20
CA LEU A 164 -20.50 32.51 -1.56
C LEU A 164 -20.73 33.79 -2.37
N GLY A 165 -20.58 33.74 -3.70
CA GLY A 165 -20.90 34.88 -4.56
C GLY A 165 -22.36 35.33 -4.45
N LEU A 166 -23.30 34.39 -4.36
CA LEU A 166 -24.71 34.73 -4.19
C LEU A 166 -25.01 35.31 -2.80
N VAL A 167 -24.36 34.81 -1.75
CA VAL A 167 -24.45 35.37 -0.40
C VAL A 167 -23.89 36.79 -0.37
N ASP A 168 -22.74 37.03 -1.00
CA ASP A 168 -22.16 38.37 -1.13
C ASP A 168 -23.09 39.33 -1.89
N ASP A 169 -23.72 38.87 -2.97
CA ASP A 169 -24.72 39.67 -3.70
C ASP A 169 -25.95 39.97 -2.84
N ILE A 170 -26.46 39.00 -2.07
CA ILE A 170 -27.57 39.20 -1.14
C ILE A 170 -27.17 40.22 -0.07
N ASP A 171 -26.00 40.08 0.55
CA ASP A 171 -25.45 41.00 1.55
C ASP A 171 -25.26 42.41 0.99
N ARG A 172 -24.82 42.53 -0.27
CA ARG A 172 -24.76 43.83 -0.95
C ARG A 172 -26.15 44.42 -1.13
N THR A 173 -27.13 43.63 -1.61
CA THR A 173 -28.50 44.14 -1.78
C THR A 173 -29.20 44.47 -0.46
N THR A 174 -28.91 43.77 0.64
CA THR A 174 -29.45 44.07 1.96
C THR A 174 -28.83 45.36 2.50
N LYS A 175 -27.50 45.53 2.40
CA LYS A 175 -26.81 46.78 2.75
C LYS A 175 -27.34 47.97 1.94
N GLU A 176 -27.45 47.85 0.62
CA GLU A 176 -28.04 48.89 -0.24
C GLU A 176 -29.49 49.24 0.16
N LYS A 177 -30.30 48.24 0.52
CA LYS A 177 -31.67 48.46 1.03
C LYS A 177 -31.73 49.11 2.41
N VAL A 178 -30.73 48.88 3.26
CA VAL A 178 -30.58 49.49 4.59
C VAL A 178 -30.07 50.93 4.47
N GLU A 179 -29.15 51.21 3.56
CA GLU A 179 -28.65 52.56 3.29
C GLU A 179 -29.69 53.45 2.59
N GLY A 180 -30.48 52.90 1.66
CA GLY A 180 -31.51 53.64 0.92
C GLY A 180 -32.73 54.07 1.75
N ARG A 181 -32.92 53.52 2.95
CA ARG A 181 -33.97 53.93 3.89
C ARG A 181 -33.30 54.51 5.12
N ARG A 182 -33.22 55.83 5.27
CA ARG A 182 -33.21 56.68 6.51
C ARG A 182 -32.73 56.14 7.88
N ASN A 183 -32.07 55.00 7.96
CA ASN A 183 -32.08 54.09 9.10
C ASN A 183 -30.68 53.72 9.58
N VAL A 184 -29.58 54.14 8.93
CA VAL A 184 -28.22 53.79 9.40
C VAL A 184 -27.96 54.36 10.79
N GLU A 185 -28.37 55.60 11.03
CA GLU A 185 -28.27 56.25 12.35
C GLU A 185 -29.24 55.63 13.37
N GLU A 186 -30.44 55.23 12.93
CA GLU A 186 -31.45 54.64 13.81
C GLU A 186 -31.08 53.19 14.21
N VAL A 187 -30.52 52.42 13.27
CA VAL A 187 -30.00 51.06 13.53
C VAL A 187 -28.80 51.10 14.45
N GLN A 188 -27.82 51.99 14.23
CA GLN A 188 -26.68 52.15 15.15
C GLN A 188 -27.12 52.56 16.54
N ARG A 189 -28.11 53.45 16.66
CA ARG A 189 -28.69 53.83 17.95
C ARG A 189 -29.34 52.64 18.66
N LEU A 190 -30.12 51.84 17.93
CA LEU A 190 -30.79 50.66 18.48
C LEU A 190 -29.80 49.57 18.88
N GLU A 191 -28.70 49.37 18.14
CA GLU A 191 -27.64 48.42 18.49
C GLU A 191 -26.92 48.80 19.78
N VAL A 192 -26.62 50.09 19.98
CA VAL A 192 -26.01 50.59 21.23
C VAL A 192 -26.97 50.39 22.41
N GLU A 193 -28.26 50.68 22.22
CA GLU A 193 -29.28 50.49 23.27
C GLU A 193 -29.49 49.00 23.60
N LEU A 194 -29.45 48.12 22.61
CA LEU A 194 -29.53 46.67 22.81
C LEU A 194 -28.28 46.14 23.54
N ALA A 195 -27.08 46.62 23.19
CA ALA A 195 -25.85 46.23 23.87
C ALA A 195 -25.85 46.66 25.35
N GLU A 196 -26.36 47.85 25.66
CA GLU A 196 -26.52 48.30 27.04
C GLU A 196 -27.55 47.47 27.83
N THR A 197 -28.70 47.18 27.22
CA THR A 197 -29.75 46.38 27.86
C THR A 197 -29.31 44.94 28.06
N LYS A 198 -28.59 44.34 27.10
CA LYS A 198 -27.99 43.00 27.24
C LYS A 198 -26.98 42.97 28.39
N LYS A 199 -26.08 43.95 28.48
CA LYS A 199 -25.13 44.05 29.60
C LYS A 199 -25.85 44.16 30.95
N ARG A 200 -26.89 45.01 31.04
CA ARG A 200 -27.70 45.15 32.27
C ARG A 200 -28.41 43.85 32.62
N TRP A 201 -28.97 43.16 31.63
CA TRP A 201 -29.63 41.86 31.82
C TRP A 201 -28.65 40.79 32.30
N THR A 202 -27.46 40.68 31.69
CA THR A 202 -26.42 39.73 32.13
C THR A 202 -26.00 39.97 33.58
N VAL A 203 -25.80 41.24 33.97
CA VAL A 203 -25.47 41.58 35.36
C VAL A 203 -26.62 41.23 36.30
N MET A 204 -27.86 41.56 35.94
CA MET A 204 -29.04 41.27 36.76
C MET A 204 -29.30 39.77 36.89
N LYS A 205 -29.08 38.99 35.83
CA LYS A 205 -29.20 37.54 35.85
C LYS A 205 -28.10 36.89 36.68
N ALA A 206 -26.85 37.35 36.53
CA ALA A 206 -25.72 36.85 37.32
C ALA A 206 -25.91 37.14 38.82
N THR A 207 -26.40 38.33 39.18
CA THR A 207 -26.68 38.65 40.59
C THR A 207 -27.87 37.86 41.14
N ALA A 208 -28.95 37.69 40.37
CA ALA A 208 -30.09 36.86 40.78
C ALA A 208 -29.67 35.39 41.01
N SER A 209 -28.91 34.81 40.08
CA SER A 209 -28.38 33.45 40.19
C SER A 209 -27.46 33.28 41.41
N ALA A 210 -26.56 34.24 41.65
CA ALA A 210 -25.67 34.22 42.81
C ALA A 210 -26.41 34.34 44.16
N ILE A 211 -27.48 35.15 44.23
CA ILE A 211 -28.30 35.28 45.44
C ILE A 211 -29.06 33.98 45.71
N VAL A 212 -29.70 33.41 44.70
CA VAL A 212 -30.48 32.17 44.85
C VAL A 212 -29.56 31.01 45.25
N ALA A 213 -28.43 30.83 44.57
CA ALA A 213 -27.45 29.78 44.91
C ALA A 213 -26.78 30.00 46.28
N GLY A 214 -26.51 31.24 46.67
CA GLY A 214 -25.88 31.60 47.95
C GLY A 214 -26.83 31.59 49.16
N SER A 215 -28.14 31.66 48.94
CA SER A 215 -29.15 31.70 50.01
C SER A 215 -29.37 30.36 50.73
N GLY A 216 -28.85 29.26 50.17
CA GLY A 216 -29.03 27.91 50.71
C GLY A 216 -30.44 27.33 50.50
N VAL A 217 -31.29 27.99 49.70
CA VAL A 217 -32.60 27.46 49.25
C VAL A 217 -32.36 26.33 48.23
N ASP A 218 -33.13 25.24 48.31
CA ASP A 218 -33.04 24.10 47.39
C ASP A 218 -33.68 24.43 46.02
N TRP A 219 -32.97 25.23 45.24
CA TRP A 219 -33.36 25.71 43.90
C TRP A 219 -33.40 24.60 42.84
N VAL A 220 -32.91 23.39 43.13
CA VAL A 220 -32.89 22.26 42.19
C VAL A 220 -34.28 21.65 42.03
N ARG A 221 -35.09 21.68 43.09
CA ARG A 221 -36.43 21.06 43.12
C ARG A 221 -37.54 21.99 42.65
N ASP A 222 -37.30 23.30 42.65
CA ASP A 222 -38.25 24.30 42.20
C ASP A 222 -37.96 24.67 40.73
N PRO A 223 -38.88 24.40 39.79
CA PRO A 223 -38.68 24.71 38.37
C PRO A 223 -38.49 26.21 38.10
N GLU A 224 -39.08 27.10 38.91
CA GLU A 224 -38.95 28.55 38.72
C GLU A 224 -37.57 29.05 39.15
N LEU A 225 -37.03 28.53 40.26
CA LEU A 225 -35.69 28.88 40.73
C LEU A 225 -34.58 28.26 39.87
N ARG A 226 -34.86 27.08 39.30
CA ARG A 226 -33.95 26.40 38.38
C ARG A 226 -33.73 27.19 37.09
N ASP A 227 -34.78 27.79 36.53
CA ASP A 227 -34.69 28.62 35.31
C ASP A 227 -33.97 29.95 35.55
N VAL A 228 -34.09 30.51 36.75
CA VAL A 228 -33.36 31.73 37.13
C VAL A 228 -31.85 31.47 37.27
N VAL A 229 -31.46 30.29 37.75
CA VAL A 229 -30.05 29.93 37.98
C VAL A 229 -29.36 29.40 36.72
N LEU A 230 -30.07 28.63 35.89
CA LEU A 230 -29.53 28.06 34.65
C LEU A 230 -29.59 29.07 33.50
N ASP A 231 -28.50 29.18 32.74
CA ASP A 231 -28.48 30.02 31.54
C ASP A 231 -28.80 29.16 30.31
N PRO A 232 -29.88 29.43 29.56
CA PRO A 232 -30.15 28.71 28.31
C PRO A 232 -29.21 29.14 27.16
N GLU A 233 -28.36 30.17 27.35
CA GLU A 233 -27.36 30.60 26.35
C GLU A 233 -25.95 29.97 26.57
N ALA A 234 -25.78 29.02 27.50
CA ALA A 234 -24.49 28.36 27.76
C ALA A 234 -24.25 27.05 26.94
N GLU A 235 -25.08 26.79 25.94
CA GLU A 235 -24.84 25.83 24.84
C GLU A 235 -24.63 26.56 23.51
#